data_AF-S5V5G6-F1
#
_entry.id   AF-S5V5G6-F1
#
_cell.length_a   1.000
_cell.length_b   1.000
_cell.length_c   1.000
_cell.angle_alpha   90.00
_cell.angle_beta   90.00
_cell.angle_gamma   90.00
#
_symmetry.space_group_name_H-M   'P 1'
#
loop_
_entity.id
_entity.type
_entity.pdbx_description
1 polymer ?
#
loop_
_entity_poly.entity_id
_entity_poly.type
_entity_poly.pdbx_seq_one_letter_code
_entity_poly.pdbx_strand_id
1 'polypeptide(L)' 'MDPAELTSAEVYPLGWGEPGALEWGRHWYDDLTQFFEAAARADDAVLVWLD' A
#
# COMPACT_ATOMS: atom_id res chain seq x y z
N MET A 1 -11.29 4.96 0.43
CA MET A 1 -11.34 4.94 -1.04
C MET A 1 -12.27 3.81 -1.44
N ASP A 2 -13.16 4.03 -2.40
CA ASP A 2 -14.09 3.02 -2.88
C ASP A 2 -13.38 2.11 -3.93
N PRO A 3 -13.42 0.77 -3.79
CA PRO A 3 -12.88 -0.15 -4.79
C PRO A 3 -13.39 0.09 -6.23
N ALA A 4 -14.64 0.56 -6.39
CA ALA A 4 -15.19 0.86 -7.71
C ALA A 4 -14.52 2.10 -8.35
N GLU A 5 -14.27 3.14 -7.56
CA GLU A 5 -13.56 4.34 -8.00
C GLU A 5 -12.12 4.00 -8.41
N LEU A 6 -11.41 3.18 -7.63
CA LEU A 6 -10.04 2.77 -7.92
C LEU A 6 -9.93 1.90 -9.17
N THR A 7 -10.91 1.02 -9.39
CA THR A 7 -11.01 0.22 -10.61
C THR A 7 -11.27 1.12 -11.81
N SER A 8 -12.22 2.06 -11.72
CA SER A 8 -12.54 2.98 -12.81
C SER A 8 -11.40 3.94 -13.14
N ALA A 9 -10.56 4.27 -12.16
CA ALA A 9 -9.40 5.12 -12.34
C ALA A 9 -8.14 4.35 -12.77
N GLU A 10 -8.26 3.04 -13.05
CA GLU A 10 -7.15 2.18 -13.49
C GLU A 10 -5.93 2.24 -12.55
N VAL A 11 -6.19 2.38 -11.25
CA VAL A 11 -5.13 2.48 -10.25
C VAL A 11 -4.50 1.09 -10.06
N TYR A 12 -3.17 1.00 -10.18
CA TYR A 12 -2.42 -0.22 -9.84
C TYR A 12 -2.81 -0.74 -8.43
N PRO A 13 -2.98 -2.05 -8.20
CA PRO A 13 -2.63 -3.19 -9.07
C PRO A 13 -3.69 -3.59 -10.09
N LEU A 14 -4.75 -2.79 -10.26
CA LEU A 14 -5.98 -3.15 -10.97
C LEU A 14 -6.76 -4.26 -10.22
N GLY A 15 -8.03 -4.47 -10.61
CA GLY A 15 -8.86 -5.53 -10.01
C GLY A 15 -9.34 -5.24 -8.59
N TRP A 16 -9.42 -3.97 -8.15
CA TRP A 16 -9.83 -3.60 -6.78
C TRP A 16 -11.20 -4.15 -6.36
N GLY A 17 -12.09 -4.41 -7.32
CA GLY A 17 -13.39 -5.04 -7.06
C GLY A 17 -13.34 -6.55 -6.75
N GLU A 18 -12.20 -7.20 -6.91
CA GLU A 18 -12.04 -8.63 -6.67
C GLU A 18 -11.71 -8.91 -5.20
N PRO A 19 -12.43 -9.85 -4.55
CA PRO A 19 -12.07 -10.31 -3.21
C PRO A 19 -10.62 -10.83 -3.19
N GLY A 20 -9.78 -10.25 -2.34
CA GLY A 20 -8.39 -10.66 -2.21
C GLY A 20 -7.40 -10.01 -3.19
N ALA A 21 -7.82 -8.98 -3.93
CA ALA A 21 -6.97 -8.23 -4.88
C ALA A 21 -5.66 -7.68 -4.28
N LEU A 22 -5.56 -7.57 -2.95
CA LEU A 22 -4.37 -7.11 -2.24
C LEU A 22 -3.67 -8.19 -1.40
N GLU A 23 -4.20 -9.42 -1.36
CA GLU A 23 -3.64 -10.48 -0.50
C GLU A 23 -2.19 -10.83 -0.89
N TRP A 24 -1.83 -10.69 -2.17
CA TRP A 24 -0.46 -10.88 -2.64
C TRP A 24 0.55 -9.95 -1.96
N GLY A 25 0.13 -8.74 -1.58
CA GLY A 25 0.99 -7.69 -1.00
C GLY A 25 0.93 -7.61 0.52
N ARG A 26 0.01 -8.32 1.17
CA ARG A 26 -0.32 -8.17 2.60
C ARG A 26 0.91 -8.18 3.51
N HIS A 27 1.78 -9.19 3.36
CA HIS A 27 2.98 -9.32 4.18
C HIS A 27 3.97 -8.15 4.00
N TRP A 28 4.13 -7.65 2.77
CA TRP A 28 4.98 -6.48 2.51
C TRP A 28 4.41 -5.22 3.16
N TYR A 29 3.09 -5.02 3.12
CA TYR A 29 2.44 -3.87 3.74
C TYR A 29 2.49 -3.89 5.27
N ASP A 30 2.39 -5.07 5.89
CA ASP A 30 2.54 -5.24 7.33
C ASP A 30 3.95 -4.82 7.79
N ASP A 31 5.00 -5.29 7.10
CA ASP A 31 6.39 -4.92 7.40
C ASP A 31 6.68 -3.43 7.15
N LEU A 32 6.13 -2.86 6.06
CA LEU A 32 6.24 -1.43 5.76
C LEU A 32 5.60 -0.55 6.84
N THR A 33 4.46 -0.98 7.39
CA THR A 33 3.78 -0.26 8.47
C THR A 33 4.68 -0.17 9.69
N GLN A 34 5.27 -1.29 10.11
CA GLN A 34 6.20 -1.32 11.24
C GLN A 34 7.44 -0.44 10.99
N PHE A 35 7.97 -0.46 9.76
CA PHE A 35 9.11 0.37 9.39
C PHE A 35 8.81 1.86 9.50
N PHE A 36 7.70 2.33 8.90
CA PHE A 36 7.33 3.75 8.96
C PHE A 36 7.01 4.22 10.37
N GLU A 37 6.38 3.38 11.20
CA GLU A 37 6.16 3.69 12.62
C GLU A 37 7.48 3.87 13.39
N ALA A 38 8.48 3.02 13.13
CA ALA A 38 9.78 3.12 13.76
C ALA A 38 10.51 4.41 13.34
N ALA A 39 10.51 4.73 12.04
CA ALA A 39 11.10 5.96 11.51
C ALA A 39 10.43 7.21 12.11
N ALA A 40 9.10 7.22 12.21
CA ALA A 40 8.36 8.32 12.83
C ALA A 40 8.71 8.51 14.32
N ARG A 41 8.90 7.41 15.08
CA ARG A 41 9.33 7.47 16.49
C ARG A 41 10.76 8.00 16.65
N ALA A 42 11.61 7.83 15.63
CA ALA A 42 12.99 8.31 15.61
C ALA A 42 13.13 9.75 15.07
N ASP A 43 12.04 10.37 14.60
CA ASP A 43 12.04 11.66 13.87
C ASP A 43 12.87 11.61 12.58
N ASP A 44 12.93 10.42 11.95
CA ASP A 44 13.66 10.19 10.71
C ASP A 44 12.82 10.54 9.47
N ALA A 45 13.48 11.08 8.44
CA ALA A 45 12.89 11.24 7.12
C ALA A 45 13.05 9.96 6.28
N VAL A 46 12.02 9.59 5.53
CA VAL A 46 12.01 8.40 4.67
C VAL A 46 11.83 8.78 3.20
N LEU A 47 12.68 8.23 2.33
CA LEU A 47 12.54 8.30 0.88
C LEU A 47 11.91 6.99 0.37
N VAL A 48 10.78 7.11 -0.32
CA VAL A 48 10.14 5.97 -1.01
C VAL A 48 10.41 6.10 -2.51
N TRP A 49 11.00 5.07 -3.09
CA TRP A 49 11.23 4.96 -4.53
C TRP A 49 10.34 3.86 -5.11
N LEU A 50 9.55 4.22 -6.12
CA LEU A 50 8.72 3.30 -6.88
C LEU A 50 9.26 3.31 -8.32
N ASP A 51 9.43 2.13 -8.92
CA ASP A 51 9.77 1.98 -10.34
C ASP A 51 8.51 2.09 -11.22
#